data_AF-A0A7J6S8Z2-F1
#
_entry.id   AF-A0A7J6S8Z2-F1
#
_cell.length_a   1.000
_cell.length_b   1.000
_cell.length_c   1.000
_cell.angle_alpha   90.00
_cell.angle_beta   90.00
_cell.angle_gamma   90.00
#
_symmetry.space_group_name_H-M   'P 1'
#
loop_
_entity.id
_entity.type
_entity.pdbx_description
1 polymer ?
#
loop_
_entity_poly.entity_id
_entity_poly.type
_entity_poly.pdbx_seq_one_letter_code
_entity_poly.pdbx_strand_id
1 'polypeptide(L)'
;MSSSPISLSRSAHSEWAGCLKLVQLLASSEKCQRLSERNLLGAAVAVCAGGLIALGISRRRRARQKETSETVVDDRPILALGGSGLRMGYMLGSVAALRDYVDISALRVTAISGSAIGALLLCSPELDVVAVSLALFRCRARVLREGVGNCYMMDVSWFARMLVDELKACAGLTEETLQQRCHSQQLFFGITSFRPWPTPVCLKCPATLEEFRRVISAVICIPPFFTQTVALDNFPSADGFFSHLFAVPDDHDPTKVVRYCPFPAAWLNFRPPLCDLLGSLAECLYPFAPARQIASFKEGYFLTVRFLESGCQESSLLKLKENPVNKLSEYVEGLLSSQSTV
;
A
#
# COMPACT_ATOMS: atom_id res chain seq x y z
N MET A 1 -25.19 -11.33 -34.32
CA MET A 1 -24.08 -11.92 -33.54
C MET A 1 -22.96 -10.89 -33.50
N SER A 2 -22.95 -10.03 -32.48
CA SER A 2 -21.89 -9.03 -32.29
C SER A 2 -20.83 -9.62 -31.36
N SER A 3 -19.62 -9.79 -31.89
CA SER A 3 -18.44 -10.12 -31.12
C SER A 3 -18.00 -8.90 -30.31
N SER A 4 -18.25 -8.92 -29.01
CA SER A 4 -17.69 -7.94 -28.07
C SER A 4 -16.15 -8.00 -28.12
N PRO A 5 -15.45 -6.87 -28.22
CA PRO A 5 -14.00 -6.86 -28.22
C PRO A 5 -13.50 -7.27 -26.82
N ILE A 6 -12.58 -8.25 -26.81
CA ILE A 6 -11.86 -8.71 -25.62
C ILE A 6 -11.05 -7.51 -25.10
N SER A 7 -11.50 -6.92 -23.98
CA SER A 7 -10.72 -5.91 -23.28
C SER A 7 -9.52 -6.60 -22.62
N LEU A 8 -8.33 -6.37 -23.18
CA LEU A 8 -7.09 -6.79 -22.55
C LEU A 8 -6.97 -6.08 -21.19
N SER A 9 -7.04 -6.85 -20.11
CA SER A 9 -7.00 -6.34 -18.74
C SER A 9 -5.67 -5.66 -18.45
N ARG A 10 -5.73 -4.43 -17.93
CA ARG A 10 -4.60 -3.57 -17.50
C ARG A 10 -3.73 -4.19 -16.38
N SER A 11 -3.96 -5.45 -15.98
CA SER A 11 -3.24 -6.18 -14.93
C SER A 11 -1.90 -6.78 -15.38
N ALA A 12 -1.61 -6.80 -16.69
CA ALA A 12 -0.42 -7.47 -17.20
C ALA A 12 0.89 -6.80 -16.74
N HIS A 13 0.88 -5.49 -16.51
CA HIS A 13 2.12 -4.73 -16.29
C HIS A 13 2.76 -4.89 -14.90
N SER A 14 1.97 -5.08 -13.83
CA SER A 14 2.52 -5.33 -12.48
C SER A 14 3.18 -6.71 -12.37
N GLU A 15 2.76 -7.66 -13.22
CA GLU A 15 3.24 -9.05 -13.24
C GLU A 15 4.64 -9.18 -13.88
N TRP A 16 5.03 -8.24 -14.74
CA TRP A 16 6.37 -8.18 -15.32
C TRP A 16 7.45 -7.79 -14.30
N ALA A 17 7.12 -6.95 -13.31
CA ALA A 17 8.09 -6.48 -12.33
C ALA A 17 8.63 -7.61 -11.44
N GLY A 18 7.77 -8.55 -11.04
CA GLY A 18 8.19 -9.74 -10.28
C GLY A 18 9.06 -10.70 -11.09
N CYS A 19 8.72 -10.94 -12.36
CA CYS A 19 9.52 -11.78 -13.27
C CYS A 19 10.89 -11.16 -13.55
N LEU A 20 10.94 -9.84 -13.80
CA LEU A 20 12.19 -9.10 -14.01
C LEU A 20 13.07 -9.13 -12.75
N LYS A 21 12.48 -9.06 -11.55
CA LYS A 21 13.24 -9.17 -10.30
C LYS A 21 13.81 -10.56 -10.07
N LEU A 22 13.06 -11.62 -10.40
CA LEU A 22 13.55 -12.99 -10.35
C LEU A 22 14.72 -13.21 -11.32
N VAL A 23 14.60 -12.69 -12.55
CA VAL A 23 15.68 -12.70 -13.55
C VAL A 23 16.90 -11.92 -13.06
N GLN A 24 16.71 -10.74 -12.47
CA GLN A 24 17.78 -9.94 -11.90
C GLN A 24 18.51 -10.67 -10.76
N LEU A 25 17.78 -11.32 -9.85
CA LEU A 25 18.34 -12.11 -8.75
C LEU A 25 19.10 -13.36 -9.23
N LEU A 26 18.60 -14.01 -10.28
CA LEU A 26 19.27 -15.16 -10.91
C LEU A 26 20.54 -14.72 -11.66
N ALA A 27 20.53 -13.55 -12.29
CA ALA A 27 21.69 -12.98 -12.99
C ALA A 27 22.79 -12.47 -12.04
N SER A 28 22.42 -12.01 -10.84
CA SER A 28 23.37 -11.50 -9.83
C SER A 28 23.93 -12.56 -8.88
N SER A 29 23.55 -13.83 -9.02
CA SER A 29 24.08 -14.94 -8.23
C SER A 29 25.52 -15.28 -8.64
N GLU A 30 26.46 -15.38 -7.69
CA GLU A 30 27.87 -15.73 -7.93
C GLU A 30 28.04 -17.08 -8.68
N LYS A 31 27.05 -17.97 -8.59
CA LYS A 31 27.05 -19.25 -9.32
C LYS A 31 26.77 -19.12 -10.83
N CYS A 32 26.31 -17.96 -11.31
CA CYS A 32 25.93 -17.72 -12.70
C CYS A 32 27.01 -17.04 -13.56
N GLN A 33 28.18 -16.69 -13.01
CA GLN A 33 29.24 -15.95 -13.74
C GLN A 33 29.84 -16.68 -14.96
N ARG A 34 29.53 -17.97 -15.16
CA ARG A 34 30.00 -18.79 -16.30
C ARG A 34 28.99 -18.98 -17.43
N LEU A 35 27.79 -18.41 -17.31
CA LEU A 35 26.75 -18.56 -18.33
C LEU A 35 26.90 -17.45 -19.39
N SER A 36 26.99 -17.85 -20.67
CA SER A 36 26.93 -16.88 -21.77
C SER A 36 25.63 -16.06 -21.71
N GLU A 37 25.67 -14.80 -22.14
CA GLU A 37 24.52 -13.90 -22.17
C GLU A 37 23.28 -14.52 -22.83
N ARG A 38 23.49 -15.40 -23.83
CA ARG A 38 22.43 -16.15 -24.52
C ARG A 38 21.74 -17.17 -23.63
N ASN A 39 22.48 -17.82 -22.72
CA ASN A 39 21.91 -18.77 -21.77
C ASN A 39 21.13 -18.06 -20.66
N LEU A 40 21.61 -16.89 -20.22
CA LEU A 40 20.88 -16.03 -19.28
C LEU A 40 19.59 -15.50 -19.89
N LEU A 41 19.63 -15.05 -21.15
CA LEU A 41 18.45 -14.62 -21.88
C LEU A 41 17.46 -15.78 -22.10
N GLY A 42 17.96 -16.95 -22.49
CA GLY A 42 17.14 -18.16 -22.65
C GLY A 42 16.47 -18.59 -21.34
N ALA A 43 17.20 -18.57 -20.23
CA ALA A 43 16.65 -18.85 -18.90
C ALA A 43 15.62 -17.80 -18.48
N ALA A 44 15.88 -16.52 -18.72
CA ALA A 44 14.94 -15.44 -18.44
C ALA A 44 13.64 -15.60 -19.25
N VAL A 45 13.74 -15.90 -20.55
CA VAL A 45 12.58 -16.15 -21.41
C VAL A 45 11.80 -17.38 -20.94
N ALA A 46 12.49 -18.48 -20.60
CA ALA A 46 11.85 -19.70 -20.10
C ALA A 46 11.14 -19.48 -18.74
N VAL A 47 11.76 -18.72 -17.84
CA VAL A 47 11.17 -18.33 -16.55
C VAL A 47 9.96 -17.43 -16.75
N CYS A 48 10.04 -16.44 -17.64
CA CYS A 48 8.92 -15.58 -17.98
C CYS A 48 7.77 -16.36 -18.63
N ALA A 49 8.06 -17.21 -19.62
CA ALA A 49 7.06 -18.03 -20.30
C ALA A 49 6.42 -19.06 -19.35
N GLY A 50 7.21 -19.75 -18.54
CA GLY A 50 6.73 -20.67 -17.51
C GLY A 50 5.90 -19.97 -16.44
N GLY A 51 6.31 -18.76 -16.03
CA GLY A 51 5.55 -17.89 -15.13
C GLY A 51 4.20 -17.49 -15.72
N LEU A 52 4.15 -17.08 -16.99
CA LEU A 52 2.90 -16.73 -17.69
C LEU A 52 1.95 -17.94 -17.81
N ILE A 53 2.47 -19.13 -18.13
CA ILE A 53 1.67 -20.36 -18.20
C ILE A 53 1.12 -20.73 -16.83
N ALA A 54 1.97 -20.70 -15.79
CA ALA A 54 1.55 -21.01 -14.42
C ALA A 54 0.53 -19.99 -13.87
N LEU A 55 0.71 -18.70 -14.17
CA LEU A 55 -0.26 -17.65 -13.88
C LEU A 55 -1.58 -17.89 -14.61
N GLY A 56 -1.54 -18.28 -15.88
CA GLY A 56 -2.74 -18.65 -16.65
C GLY A 56 -3.49 -19.83 -16.03
N ILE A 57 -2.78 -20.88 -15.61
CA ILE A 57 -3.35 -22.05 -14.93
C ILE A 57 -3.94 -21.66 -13.57
N SER A 58 -3.21 -20.86 -12.78
CA SER A 58 -3.65 -20.37 -11.46
C SER A 58 -4.92 -19.51 -11.57
N ARG A 59 -4.95 -18.57 -12.52
CA ARG A 59 -6.14 -17.75 -12.84
C ARG A 59 -7.33 -18.62 -13.23
N ARG A 60 -7.12 -19.62 -14.09
CA ARG A 60 -8.19 -20.53 -14.53
C ARG A 60 -8.73 -21.38 -13.37
N ARG A 61 -7.86 -21.84 -12.47
CA ARG A 61 -8.28 -22.57 -11.25
C ARG A 61 -9.07 -21.68 -10.30
N ARG A 62 -8.63 -20.44 -10.08
CA ARG A 62 -9.34 -19.47 -9.23
C ARG A 62 -10.70 -19.08 -9.79
N ALA A 63 -10.80 -18.84 -11.10
CA ALA A 63 -12.07 -18.57 -11.75
C ALA A 63 -13.07 -19.72 -11.52
N ARG A 64 -12.62 -20.97 -11.67
CA ARG A 64 -13.44 -22.17 -11.40
C ARG A 64 -13.79 -22.34 -9.92
N GLN A 65 -12.88 -22.06 -9.00
CA GLN A 65 -13.18 -22.11 -7.56
C GLN A 65 -14.19 -21.02 -7.15
N LYS A 66 -14.12 -19.85 -7.80
CA LYS A 66 -15.05 -18.74 -7.57
C LYS A 66 -16.46 -19.04 -8.11
N GLU A 67 -16.57 -19.80 -9.20
CA GLU A 67 -17.86 -20.30 -9.71
C GLU A 67 -18.52 -21.33 -8.77
N THR A 68 -17.75 -22.05 -7.95
CA THR A 68 -18.26 -23.07 -7.03
C THR A 68 -18.50 -22.59 -5.59
N SER A 69 -18.06 -21.38 -5.25
CA SER A 69 -18.21 -20.82 -3.91
C SER A 69 -19.41 -19.88 -3.88
N GLU A 70 -20.50 -20.26 -3.20
CA GLU A 70 -21.53 -19.33 -2.73
C GLU A 70 -20.92 -18.43 -1.64
N THR A 71 -19.97 -17.60 -2.04
CA THR A 71 -19.37 -16.62 -1.14
C THR A 71 -20.41 -15.55 -0.88
N VAL A 72 -20.88 -15.46 0.37
CA VAL A 72 -21.70 -14.33 0.83
C VAL A 72 -20.91 -13.06 0.55
N VAL A 73 -21.42 -12.21 -0.34
CA VAL A 73 -20.78 -10.96 -0.74
C VAL A 73 -21.12 -9.89 0.29
N ASP A 74 -20.10 -9.21 0.81
CA ASP A 74 -20.26 -8.03 1.64
C ASP A 74 -20.61 -6.82 0.77
N ASP A 75 -21.73 -6.17 1.10
CA ASP A 75 -22.30 -5.08 0.30
C ASP A 75 -21.64 -3.71 0.55
N ARG A 76 -20.77 -3.61 1.57
CA ARG A 76 -20.05 -2.39 1.92
C ARG A 76 -19.05 -2.02 0.82
N PRO A 77 -18.98 -0.75 0.38
CA PRO A 77 -17.96 -0.32 -0.56
C PRO A 77 -16.56 -0.49 0.02
N ILE A 78 -15.61 -0.78 -0.87
CA ILE A 78 -14.20 -0.93 -0.53
C ILE A 78 -13.41 0.25 -1.03
N LEU A 79 -12.74 0.95 -0.12
CA LEU A 79 -11.69 1.90 -0.43
C LEU A 79 -10.33 1.19 -0.44
N ALA A 80 -9.80 0.94 -1.63
CA ALA A 80 -8.50 0.32 -1.81
C ALA A 80 -7.41 1.37 -2.00
N LEU A 81 -6.52 1.48 -1.01
CA LEU A 81 -5.40 2.41 -0.99
C LEU A 81 -4.14 1.77 -1.59
N GLY A 82 -3.67 2.35 -2.69
CA GLY A 82 -2.40 1.96 -3.31
C GLY A 82 -1.20 2.41 -2.49
N GLY A 83 -0.01 1.84 -2.75
CA GLY A 83 1.20 2.14 -1.98
C GLY A 83 1.69 3.59 -2.13
N SER A 84 2.25 4.16 -1.06
CA SER A 84 2.76 5.54 -1.02
C SER A 84 4.28 5.67 -1.07
N GLY A 85 5.04 4.58 -0.87
CA GLY A 85 6.48 4.65 -0.63
C GLY A 85 6.83 5.66 0.49
N LEU A 86 7.90 6.42 0.29
CA LEU A 86 8.34 7.48 1.21
C LEU A 86 7.52 8.79 1.11
N ARG A 87 6.48 8.84 0.28
CA ARG A 87 5.56 9.98 0.15
C ARG A 87 4.48 9.98 1.24
N MET A 88 4.93 9.78 2.48
CA MET A 88 4.08 9.58 3.65
C MET A 88 3.23 10.80 3.96
N GLY A 89 3.80 12.01 3.86
CA GLY A 89 3.07 13.27 4.06
C GLY A 89 1.81 13.35 3.20
N TYR A 90 1.95 13.18 1.88
CA TYR A 90 0.82 13.16 0.95
C TYR A 90 -0.26 12.14 1.35
N MET A 91 0.15 10.91 1.64
CA MET A 91 -0.77 9.85 2.00
C MET A 91 -1.55 10.20 3.26
N LEU A 92 -0.87 10.70 4.30
CA LEU A 92 -1.49 11.13 5.56
C LEU A 92 -2.43 12.31 5.35
N GLY A 93 -2.04 13.28 4.54
CA GLY A 93 -2.91 14.40 4.17
C GLY A 93 -4.17 13.93 3.43
N SER A 94 -4.02 12.95 2.53
CA SER A 94 -5.15 12.36 1.82
C SER A 94 -6.12 11.66 2.78
N VAL A 95 -5.58 10.86 3.71
CA VAL A 95 -6.37 10.17 4.72
C VAL A 95 -7.05 11.15 5.68
N ALA A 96 -6.38 12.24 6.06
CA ALA A 96 -6.97 13.29 6.88
C ALA A 96 -8.17 13.93 6.18
N ALA A 97 -8.05 14.27 4.89
CA ALA A 97 -9.19 14.78 4.10
C ALA A 97 -10.33 13.75 3.99
N LEU A 98 -10.03 12.47 3.74
CA LEU A 98 -11.05 11.42 3.74
C LEU A 98 -11.75 11.34 5.10
N ARG A 99 -11.00 11.40 6.19
CA ARG A 99 -11.55 11.36 7.55
C ARG A 99 -12.42 12.58 7.85
N ASP A 100 -12.09 13.75 7.33
CA ASP A 100 -12.84 14.99 7.56
C ASP A 100 -14.13 15.05 6.74
N TYR A 101 -14.11 14.55 5.50
CA TYR A 101 -15.19 14.74 4.53
C TYR A 101 -16.06 13.50 4.28
N VAL A 102 -15.56 12.28 4.51
CA VAL A 102 -16.25 11.02 4.16
C VAL A 102 -16.78 10.32 5.41
N ASP A 103 -17.99 9.76 5.31
CA ASP A 103 -18.54 8.82 6.28
C ASP A 103 -17.89 7.44 6.08
N ILE A 104 -16.85 7.18 6.85
CA ILE A 104 -16.05 5.95 6.79
C ILE A 104 -16.73 4.74 7.45
N SER A 105 -17.80 4.95 8.22
CA SER A 105 -18.40 3.90 9.08
C SER A 105 -18.92 2.70 8.28
N ALA A 106 -19.33 2.94 7.03
CA ALA A 106 -19.87 1.94 6.12
C ALA A 106 -18.84 1.42 5.09
N LEU A 107 -17.56 1.82 5.19
CA LEU A 107 -16.52 1.42 4.25
C LEU A 107 -15.65 0.30 4.80
N ARG A 108 -15.27 -0.64 3.95
CA ARG A 108 -14.07 -1.47 4.17
C ARG A 108 -12.88 -0.75 3.54
N VAL A 109 -11.72 -0.83 4.19
CA VAL A 109 -10.49 -0.18 3.73
C VAL A 109 -9.42 -1.23 3.58
N THR A 110 -8.73 -1.19 2.44
CA THR A 110 -7.59 -2.06 2.17
C THR A 110 -6.41 -1.19 1.85
N ALA A 111 -5.20 -1.64 2.21
CA ALA A 111 -4.00 -0.92 1.86
C ALA A 111 -2.81 -1.83 1.61
N ILE A 112 -1.91 -1.36 0.76
CA ILE A 112 -0.59 -1.94 0.55
C ILE A 112 0.51 -0.94 0.89
N SER A 113 1.71 -1.43 1.18
CA SER A 113 2.90 -0.61 1.36
C SER A 113 2.70 0.50 2.41
N GLY A 114 3.33 1.66 2.22
CA GLY A 114 3.24 2.81 3.13
C GLY A 114 1.82 3.30 3.44
N SER A 115 0.83 3.03 2.59
CA SER A 115 -0.57 3.40 2.85
C SER A 115 -1.24 2.57 3.94
N ALA A 116 -0.60 1.48 4.39
CA ALA A 116 -1.10 0.67 5.51
C ALA A 116 -1.31 1.49 6.79
N ILE A 117 -0.40 2.43 7.07
CA ILE A 117 -0.52 3.31 8.24
C ILE A 117 -1.63 4.35 8.03
N GLY A 118 -1.82 4.83 6.80
CA GLY A 118 -2.96 5.64 6.43
C GLY A 118 -4.29 4.93 6.63
N ALA A 119 -4.40 3.68 6.19
CA ALA A 119 -5.61 2.89 6.37
C ALA A 119 -5.92 2.65 7.85
N LEU A 120 -4.90 2.41 8.68
CA LEU A 120 -5.05 2.35 10.13
C LEU A 120 -5.61 3.67 10.68
N LEU A 121 -4.98 4.81 10.35
CA LEU A 121 -5.44 6.13 10.79
C LEU A 121 -6.86 6.45 10.31
N LEU A 122 -7.21 6.03 9.09
CA LEU A 122 -8.55 6.22 8.54
C LEU A 122 -9.59 5.42 9.32
N CYS A 123 -9.30 4.16 9.69
CA CYS A 123 -10.24 3.27 10.37
C CYS A 123 -10.28 3.43 11.89
N SER A 124 -9.33 4.17 12.47
CA SER A 124 -9.18 4.36 13.91
C SER A 124 -9.31 5.85 14.26
N PRO A 125 -10.55 6.37 14.38
CA PRO A 125 -10.80 7.78 14.69
C PRO A 125 -10.26 8.20 16.07
N GLU A 126 -9.95 7.28 16.96
CA GLU A 126 -9.28 7.56 18.23
C GLU A 126 -7.81 7.97 18.07
N LEU A 127 -7.16 7.62 16.95
CA LEU A 127 -5.77 8.01 16.69
C LEU A 127 -5.71 9.47 16.21
N ASP A 128 -4.82 10.27 16.79
CA ASP A 128 -4.63 11.65 16.36
C ASP A 128 -3.78 11.74 15.07
N VAL A 129 -4.27 12.53 14.11
CA VAL A 129 -3.65 12.68 12.78
C VAL A 129 -2.25 13.27 12.88
N VAL A 130 -2.07 14.30 13.73
CA VAL A 130 -0.78 14.98 13.91
C VAL A 130 0.21 14.02 14.58
N ALA A 131 -0.22 13.32 15.63
CA ALA A 131 0.60 12.37 16.36
C ALA A 131 1.07 11.19 15.50
N VAL A 132 0.17 10.58 14.70
CA VAL A 132 0.54 9.52 13.74
C VAL A 132 1.55 10.03 12.71
N SER A 133 1.32 11.25 12.19
CA SER A 133 2.21 11.86 11.22
C SER A 133 3.61 12.11 11.80
N LEU A 134 3.68 12.61 13.03
CA LEU A 134 4.95 12.85 13.74
C LEU A 134 5.68 11.55 14.07
N ALA A 135 4.97 10.48 14.45
CA ALA A 135 5.55 9.15 14.67
C ALA A 135 6.30 8.68 13.41
N LEU A 136 5.65 8.77 12.24
CA LEU A 136 6.26 8.40 10.96
C LEU A 136 7.46 9.28 10.60
N PHE A 137 7.38 10.59 10.85
CA PHE A 137 8.50 11.51 10.61
C PHE A 137 9.69 11.22 11.53
N ARG A 138 9.45 10.83 12.80
CA ARG A 138 10.47 10.40 13.75
C ARG A 138 11.14 9.09 13.33
N CYS A 139 10.35 8.08 12.93
CA CYS A 139 10.88 6.85 12.36
C CYS A 139 11.83 7.14 11.19
N ARG A 140 11.41 7.99 10.25
CA ARG A 140 12.24 8.41 9.12
C ARG A 140 13.50 9.12 9.57
N ALA A 141 13.40 10.10 10.46
CA ALA A 141 14.55 10.85 10.94
C ALA A 141 15.57 9.93 11.64
N ARG A 142 15.09 8.93 12.39
CA ARG A 142 15.94 7.93 13.03
C ARG A 142 16.68 7.05 12.01
N VAL A 143 15.99 6.51 11.01
CA VAL A 143 16.60 5.73 9.92
C VAL A 143 17.73 6.50 9.24
N LEU A 144 17.53 7.79 9.00
CA LEU A 144 18.53 8.63 8.33
C LEU A 144 19.73 8.94 9.21
N ARG A 145 19.52 9.21 10.52
CA ARG A 145 20.61 9.49 11.46
C ARG A 145 21.49 8.27 11.72
N GLU A 146 20.89 7.09 11.81
CA GLU A 146 21.62 5.85 12.11
C GLU A 146 22.43 5.33 10.90
N GLY A 147 22.42 6.04 9.77
CA GLY A 147 23.23 5.69 8.60
C GLY A 147 22.84 4.36 7.95
N VAL A 148 21.65 3.84 8.25
CA VAL A 148 21.14 2.57 7.71
C VAL A 148 20.79 2.78 6.23
N GLY A 149 21.80 2.64 5.38
CA GLY A 149 21.69 2.50 3.93
C GLY A 149 20.94 3.59 3.18
N ASN A 150 20.82 4.82 3.70
CA ASN A 150 19.99 5.88 3.10
C ASN A 150 18.52 5.47 2.87
N CYS A 151 17.93 4.71 3.82
CA CYS A 151 16.63 4.03 3.68
C CYS A 151 16.61 2.79 2.78
N TYR A 152 17.76 2.31 2.29
CA TYR A 152 17.87 1.08 1.52
C TYR A 152 18.47 -0.04 2.36
N MET A 153 18.19 -1.30 1.99
CA MET A 153 18.76 -2.49 2.63
C MET A 153 18.59 -2.49 4.16
N MET A 154 17.43 -2.04 4.65
CA MET A 154 17.10 -2.04 6.07
C MET A 154 16.66 -3.43 6.54
N ASP A 155 16.86 -3.72 7.82
CA ASP A 155 16.18 -4.83 8.48
C ASP A 155 14.70 -4.47 8.70
N VAL A 156 13.80 -5.20 8.05
CA VAL A 156 12.36 -4.95 8.09
C VAL A 156 11.76 -5.17 9.48
N SER A 157 12.28 -6.12 10.25
CA SER A 157 11.77 -6.44 11.59
C SER A 157 12.10 -5.34 12.59
N TRP A 158 13.32 -4.80 12.50
CA TRP A 158 13.74 -3.63 13.26
C TRP A 158 12.92 -2.40 12.89
N PHE A 159 12.74 -2.10 11.60
CA PHE A 159 11.97 -0.94 11.15
C PHE A 159 10.50 -1.04 11.58
N ALA A 160 9.86 -2.20 11.39
CA ALA A 160 8.47 -2.40 11.78
C ALA A 160 8.28 -2.33 13.29
N ARG A 161 9.24 -2.83 14.09
CA ARG A 161 9.22 -2.67 15.55
C ARG A 161 9.28 -1.20 15.94
N MET A 162 10.26 -0.46 15.40
CA MET A 162 10.39 0.98 15.64
C MET A 162 9.09 1.72 15.27
N LEU A 163 8.48 1.39 14.13
CA LEU A 163 7.23 2.00 13.70
C LEU A 163 6.08 1.74 14.67
N VAL A 164 5.88 0.50 15.09
CA VAL A 164 4.82 0.14 16.03
C VAL A 164 5.05 0.80 17.40
N ASP A 165 6.30 0.83 17.87
CA ASP A 165 6.67 1.47 19.14
C ASP A 165 6.40 2.98 19.12
N GLU A 166 6.74 3.66 18.02
CA GLU A 166 6.46 5.10 17.84
C GLU A 166 4.96 5.39 17.74
N LEU A 167 4.19 4.54 17.04
CA LEU A 167 2.72 4.66 16.99
C LEU A 167 2.08 4.45 18.36
N LYS A 168 2.60 3.52 19.15
CA LYS A 168 2.14 3.29 20.53
C LYS A 168 2.47 4.49 21.42
N ALA A 169 3.71 4.97 21.38
CA ALA A 169 4.19 6.04 22.25
C ALA A 169 3.60 7.41 21.91
N CYS A 170 3.47 7.74 20.62
CA CYS A 170 3.05 9.07 20.18
C CYS A 170 1.56 9.14 19.87
N ALA A 171 1.02 8.12 19.18
CA ALA A 171 -0.34 8.16 18.64
C ALA A 171 -1.35 7.36 19.47
N GLY A 172 -0.93 6.71 20.54
CA GLY A 172 -1.83 5.95 21.42
C GLY A 172 -2.35 4.65 20.79
N LEU A 173 -1.60 4.04 19.86
CA LEU A 173 -1.96 2.73 19.31
C LEU A 173 -1.97 1.66 20.42
N THR A 174 -3.13 1.03 20.64
CA THR A 174 -3.33 -0.03 21.63
C THR A 174 -3.76 -1.36 21.00
N GLU A 175 -3.71 -2.45 21.77
CA GLU A 175 -4.34 -3.71 21.34
C GLU A 175 -5.85 -3.59 21.20
N GLU A 176 -6.50 -2.78 22.03
CA GLU A 176 -7.95 -2.55 21.93
C GLU A 176 -8.32 -1.94 20.57
N THR A 177 -7.57 -0.94 20.11
CA THR A 177 -7.72 -0.37 18.76
C THR A 177 -7.67 -1.47 17.69
N LEU A 178 -6.68 -2.36 17.76
CA LEU A 178 -6.51 -3.45 16.81
C LEU A 178 -7.63 -4.50 16.89
N GLN A 179 -8.04 -4.88 18.10
CA GLN A 179 -9.14 -5.82 18.34
C GLN A 179 -10.46 -5.31 17.75
N GLN A 180 -10.78 -4.02 17.94
CA GLN A 180 -11.98 -3.41 17.36
C GLN A 180 -11.95 -3.44 15.82
N ARG A 181 -10.80 -3.18 15.20
CA ARG A 181 -10.63 -3.24 13.74
C ARG A 181 -10.70 -4.67 13.21
N CYS A 182 -10.14 -5.63 13.95
CA CYS A 182 -10.24 -7.06 13.63
C CYS A 182 -11.69 -7.54 13.68
N HIS A 183 -12.42 -7.19 14.75
CA HIS A 183 -13.82 -7.58 14.95
C HIS A 183 -14.76 -6.99 13.90
N SER A 184 -14.65 -5.69 13.61
CA SER A 184 -15.48 -5.01 12.61
C SER A 184 -15.19 -5.44 11.16
N GLN A 185 -14.07 -6.13 10.93
CA GLN A 185 -13.56 -6.49 9.61
C GLN A 185 -13.58 -5.29 8.65
N GLN A 186 -13.19 -4.12 9.17
CA GLN A 186 -13.16 -2.89 8.41
C GLN A 186 -11.83 -2.72 7.67
N LEU A 187 -10.72 -3.13 8.30
CA LEU A 187 -9.37 -2.88 7.82
C LEU A 187 -8.69 -4.15 7.34
N PHE A 188 -8.06 -4.06 6.16
CA PHE A 188 -7.32 -5.16 5.54
C PHE A 188 -5.98 -4.68 4.98
N PHE A 189 -5.05 -5.63 4.87
CA PHE A 189 -3.70 -5.39 4.38
C PHE A 189 -3.35 -6.32 3.23
N GLY A 190 -2.86 -5.75 2.13
CA GLY A 190 -2.42 -6.53 0.99
C GLY A 190 -0.94 -6.87 1.03
N ILE A 191 -0.64 -8.13 0.73
CA ILE A 191 0.71 -8.64 0.59
C ILE A 191 0.83 -9.49 -0.67
N THR A 192 2.06 -9.69 -1.11
CA THR A 192 2.40 -10.75 -2.05
C THR A 192 2.96 -11.92 -1.26
N SER A 193 2.26 -13.06 -1.28
CA SER A 193 2.75 -14.32 -0.69
C SER A 193 3.35 -15.22 -1.78
N PHE A 194 4.53 -15.77 -1.56
CA PHE A 194 5.22 -16.62 -2.52
C PHE A 194 4.88 -18.10 -2.27
N ARG A 195 3.81 -18.58 -2.94
CA ARG A 195 3.30 -19.96 -2.79
C ARG A 195 3.09 -20.65 -4.13
N PRO A 196 4.01 -21.53 -4.59
CA PRO A 196 5.34 -21.17 -5.11
C PRO A 196 5.40 -19.97 -6.07
N TRP A 197 4.25 -19.46 -6.54
CA TRP A 197 4.15 -18.26 -7.39
C TRP A 197 3.73 -17.04 -6.57
N PRO A 198 4.07 -15.81 -7.02
CA PRO A 198 3.58 -14.58 -6.40
C PRO A 198 2.06 -14.57 -6.40
N THR A 199 1.47 -14.59 -5.20
CA THR A 199 0.02 -14.66 -5.01
C THR A 199 -0.46 -13.45 -4.21
N PRO A 200 -1.46 -12.69 -4.71
CA PRO A 200 -2.08 -11.64 -3.93
C PRO A 200 -2.82 -12.26 -2.74
N VAL A 201 -2.56 -11.74 -1.54
CA VAL A 201 -3.28 -12.12 -0.32
C VAL A 201 -3.76 -10.84 0.36
N CYS A 202 -5.03 -10.82 0.74
CA CYS A 202 -5.63 -9.74 1.52
C CYS A 202 -5.87 -10.24 2.94
N LEU A 203 -5.05 -9.77 3.88
CA LEU A 203 -5.08 -10.14 5.28
C LEU A 203 -6.07 -9.25 6.05
N LYS A 204 -6.77 -9.81 7.01
CA LYS A 204 -7.56 -9.04 7.99
C LYS A 204 -6.62 -8.26 8.92
N CYS A 205 -7.11 -7.16 9.50
CA CYS A 205 -6.41 -6.50 10.58
C CYS A 205 -6.16 -7.49 11.75
N PRO A 206 -4.92 -7.68 12.21
CA PRO A 206 -4.63 -8.55 13.33
C PRO A 206 -5.13 -7.96 14.65
N ALA A 207 -5.32 -8.81 15.67
CA ALA A 207 -5.89 -8.39 16.96
C ALA A 207 -4.83 -7.99 18.00
N THR A 208 -3.57 -8.34 17.79
CA THR A 208 -2.47 -8.07 18.75
C THR A 208 -1.40 -7.19 18.13
N LEU A 209 -0.66 -6.44 18.95
CA LEU A 209 0.45 -5.61 18.48
C LEU A 209 1.57 -6.45 17.86
N GLU A 210 1.81 -7.65 18.38
CA GLU A 210 2.83 -8.56 17.86
C GLU A 210 2.48 -9.08 16.47
N GLU A 211 1.24 -9.51 16.25
CA GLU A 211 0.77 -9.91 14.92
C GLU A 211 0.71 -8.70 13.97
N PHE A 212 0.30 -7.52 14.47
CA PHE A 212 0.32 -6.29 13.70
C PHE A 212 1.72 -5.94 13.20
N ARG A 213 2.74 -6.05 14.06
CA ARG A 213 4.13 -5.89 13.67
C ARG A 213 4.52 -6.87 12.57
N ARG A 214 4.16 -8.15 12.68
CA ARG A 214 4.47 -9.17 11.65
C ARG A 214 3.78 -8.87 10.32
N VAL A 215 2.49 -8.51 10.35
CA VAL A 215 1.72 -8.16 9.15
C VAL A 215 2.29 -6.92 8.49
N ILE A 216 2.49 -5.83 9.24
CA ILE A 216 3.07 -4.59 8.70
C ILE A 216 4.46 -4.83 8.13
N SER A 217 5.29 -5.65 8.77
CA SER A 217 6.60 -6.03 8.21
C SER A 217 6.46 -6.59 6.80
N ALA A 218 5.51 -7.50 6.56
CA ALA A 218 5.28 -8.05 5.22
C ALA A 218 4.70 -7.02 4.25
N VAL A 219 3.78 -6.18 4.71
CA VAL A 219 3.07 -5.18 3.89
C VAL A 219 4.00 -4.13 3.32
N ILE A 220 5.01 -3.70 4.08
CA ILE A 220 5.98 -2.68 3.66
C ILE A 220 7.25 -3.28 3.03
N CYS A 221 7.40 -4.62 3.04
CA CYS A 221 8.63 -5.29 2.63
C CYS A 221 8.84 -5.20 1.12
N ILE A 222 9.45 -4.11 0.66
CA ILE A 222 9.76 -3.83 -0.73
C ILE A 222 11.27 -3.83 -0.99
N PRO A 223 11.83 -4.80 -1.73
CA PRO A 223 13.19 -4.71 -2.26
C PRO A 223 13.33 -3.53 -3.26
N PRO A 224 14.43 -2.76 -3.26
CA PRO A 224 15.67 -2.91 -2.47
C PRO A 224 15.67 -2.23 -1.08
N PHE A 225 14.54 -1.73 -0.59
CA PHE A 225 14.48 -0.98 0.67
C PHE A 225 14.73 -1.88 1.90
N PHE A 226 14.39 -3.16 1.79
CA PHE A 226 14.59 -4.15 2.84
C PHE A 226 15.39 -5.35 2.34
N THR A 227 16.24 -5.91 3.20
CA THR A 227 17.16 -7.02 2.87
C THR A 227 16.50 -8.39 2.79
N GLN A 228 15.35 -8.56 3.45
CA GLN A 228 14.73 -9.86 3.65
C GLN A 228 13.21 -9.79 3.46
N THR A 229 12.63 -10.91 3.02
CA THR A 229 11.19 -11.15 3.05
C THR A 229 10.72 -11.57 4.44
N VAL A 230 9.43 -11.44 4.72
CA VAL A 230 8.83 -11.84 6.00
C VAL A 230 8.03 -13.11 5.83
N ALA A 231 8.17 -14.08 6.75
CA ALA A 231 7.36 -15.30 6.72
C ALA A 231 5.99 -15.09 7.39
N LEU A 232 4.92 -15.24 6.61
CA LEU A 232 3.54 -15.28 7.10
C LEU A 232 2.88 -16.58 6.66
N ASP A 233 2.22 -17.27 7.59
CA ASP A 233 1.67 -18.63 7.41
C ASP A 233 2.67 -19.64 6.83
N ASN A 234 3.94 -19.56 7.23
CA ASN A 234 5.06 -20.37 6.71
C ASN A 234 5.45 -20.10 5.25
N PHE A 235 4.96 -19.01 4.64
CA PHE A 235 5.35 -18.62 3.29
C PHE A 235 6.11 -17.29 3.29
N PRO A 236 7.20 -17.17 2.52
CA PRO A 236 7.84 -15.89 2.27
C PRO A 236 6.80 -14.92 1.71
N SER A 237 6.82 -13.70 2.22
CA SER A 237 5.88 -12.65 1.86
C SER A 237 6.59 -11.30 1.74
N ALA A 238 6.09 -10.47 0.83
CA ALA A 238 6.60 -9.14 0.53
C ALA A 238 5.43 -8.17 0.27
N ASP A 239 5.78 -6.93 -0.05
CA ASP A 239 4.83 -5.86 -0.37
C ASP A 239 3.80 -6.31 -1.44
N GLY A 240 2.55 -5.86 -1.27
CA GLY A 240 1.46 -6.15 -2.20
C GLY A 240 1.78 -5.75 -3.66
N PHE A 241 2.61 -4.71 -3.85
CA PHE A 241 3.00 -4.19 -5.16
C PHE A 241 3.52 -5.26 -6.14
N PHE A 242 4.15 -6.33 -5.65
CA PHE A 242 4.68 -7.41 -6.50
C PHE A 242 3.62 -8.29 -7.18
N SER A 243 2.38 -8.27 -6.70
CA SER A 243 1.28 -9.03 -7.29
C SER A 243 0.09 -8.15 -7.67
N HIS A 244 -0.10 -7.00 -7.02
CA HIS A 244 -1.23 -6.11 -7.27
C HIS A 244 -0.95 -4.67 -6.81
N LEU A 245 -1.56 -3.69 -7.49
CA LEU A 245 -1.54 -2.28 -7.05
C LEU A 245 -2.55 -1.99 -5.92
N PHE A 246 -3.56 -2.86 -5.78
CA PHE A 246 -4.64 -2.74 -4.80
C PHE A 246 -5.04 -4.14 -4.33
N ALA A 247 -5.17 -4.32 -3.03
CA ALA A 247 -5.61 -5.58 -2.44
C ALA A 247 -7.10 -5.52 -2.20
N VAL A 248 -7.85 -6.55 -2.54
CA VAL A 248 -9.27 -6.59 -2.24
C VAL A 248 -9.62 -7.96 -1.66
N PRO A 249 -10.32 -8.05 -0.52
CA PRO A 249 -10.81 -9.31 0.05
C PRO A 249 -11.66 -10.09 -0.94
N ASP A 250 -11.66 -11.42 -0.91
CA ASP A 250 -12.37 -12.23 -1.92
C ASP A 250 -13.91 -12.07 -1.87
N ASP A 251 -14.45 -11.66 -0.72
CA ASP A 251 -15.88 -11.51 -0.40
C ASP A 251 -16.47 -10.13 -0.76
N HIS A 252 -15.83 -9.39 -1.68
CA HIS A 252 -16.27 -8.05 -2.06
C HIS A 252 -17.20 -8.02 -3.28
N ASP A 253 -18.06 -7.01 -3.34
CA ASP A 253 -18.75 -6.61 -4.57
C ASP A 253 -17.75 -5.90 -5.52
N PRO A 254 -17.43 -6.47 -6.69
CA PRO A 254 -16.48 -5.88 -7.63
C PRO A 254 -16.95 -4.54 -8.22
N THR A 255 -18.24 -4.22 -8.12
CA THR A 255 -18.81 -2.95 -8.61
C THR A 255 -18.65 -1.80 -7.60
N LYS A 256 -18.30 -2.11 -6.34
CA LYS A 256 -18.19 -1.15 -5.23
C LYS A 256 -16.75 -0.96 -4.76
N VAL A 257 -15.78 -1.03 -5.67
CA VAL A 257 -14.35 -0.84 -5.35
C VAL A 257 -13.88 0.55 -5.79
N VAL A 258 -13.63 1.41 -4.81
CA VAL A 258 -13.00 2.71 -4.98
C VAL A 258 -11.49 2.54 -4.88
N ARG A 259 -10.76 2.79 -5.97
CA ARG A 259 -9.31 2.69 -6.00
C ARG A 259 -8.71 4.09 -5.85
N TYR A 260 -8.00 4.31 -4.75
CA TYR A 260 -7.33 5.58 -4.50
C TYR A 260 -5.83 5.36 -4.35
N CYS A 261 -5.04 5.98 -5.22
CA CYS A 261 -3.60 5.92 -5.14
C CYS A 261 -3.03 7.32 -4.91
N PRO A 262 -2.27 7.53 -3.82
CA PRO A 262 -1.58 8.80 -3.59
C PRO A 262 -0.40 9.03 -4.56
N PHE A 263 -0.13 8.06 -5.42
CA PHE A 263 0.81 8.17 -6.53
C PHE A 263 0.07 8.56 -7.80
N PRO A 264 0.53 9.58 -8.55
CA PRO A 264 -0.03 9.87 -9.84
C PRO A 264 0.61 8.92 -10.85
N ALA A 265 0.27 7.63 -10.79
CA ALA A 265 0.60 6.72 -11.89
C ALA A 265 -0.19 7.22 -13.09
N ALA A 266 0.50 7.62 -14.17
CA ALA A 266 -0.11 7.94 -15.47
C ALA A 266 -1.00 6.80 -16.06
N TRP A 267 -1.14 5.69 -15.34
CA TRP A 267 -1.77 4.43 -15.67
C TRP A 267 -3.08 4.25 -14.85
N LEU A 268 -3.28 5.10 -13.83
CA LEU A 268 -4.44 5.15 -12.93
C LEU A 268 -5.26 6.43 -13.17
N ASN A 269 -5.75 6.66 -14.40
CA ASN A 269 -6.77 7.67 -14.79
C ASN A 269 -6.65 9.14 -14.29
N PHE A 270 -5.69 9.49 -13.44
CA PHE A 270 -5.31 10.82 -13.02
C PHE A 270 -3.97 11.11 -13.69
N ARG A 271 -4.00 11.92 -14.74
CA ARG A 271 -2.78 12.38 -15.40
C ARG A 271 -2.20 13.54 -14.58
N PRO A 272 -1.10 13.35 -13.83
CA PRO A 272 -0.28 14.49 -13.47
C PRO A 272 0.37 15.06 -14.75
N PRO A 273 0.75 16.34 -14.78
CA PRO A 273 1.74 16.82 -15.74
C PRO A 273 2.98 15.92 -15.68
N LEU A 274 3.58 15.57 -16.83
CA LEU A 274 4.78 14.71 -16.91
C LEU A 274 5.93 15.16 -15.98
N CYS A 275 6.02 16.46 -15.69
CA CYS A 275 7.00 17.03 -14.76
C CYS A 275 6.75 16.63 -13.30
N ASP A 276 5.48 16.46 -12.89
CA ASP A 276 5.12 16.07 -11.52
C ASP A 276 5.29 14.57 -11.27
N LEU A 277 5.32 13.74 -12.34
CA LEU A 277 5.54 12.30 -12.22
C LEU A 277 6.93 11.96 -11.71
N LEU A 278 7.97 12.61 -12.24
CA LEU A 278 9.36 12.37 -11.83
C LEU A 278 9.60 12.88 -10.40
N GLY A 279 9.05 14.05 -10.05
CA GLY A 279 9.11 14.57 -8.68
C GLY A 279 8.38 13.66 -7.69
N SER A 280 7.18 13.20 -8.03
CA SER A 280 6.41 12.27 -7.19
C SER A 280 7.09 10.91 -7.03
N LEU A 281 7.72 10.39 -8.09
CA LEU A 281 8.49 9.15 -8.03
C LEU A 281 9.74 9.33 -7.16
N ALA A 282 10.44 10.46 -7.30
CA ALA A 282 11.55 10.79 -6.43
C ALA A 282 11.10 10.82 -4.97
N GLU A 283 9.95 11.42 -4.67
CA GLU A 283 9.29 11.42 -3.34
C GLU A 283 8.97 10.05 -2.77
N CYS A 284 8.70 9.07 -3.63
CA CYS A 284 8.49 7.70 -3.19
C CYS A 284 9.80 6.97 -2.86
N LEU A 285 10.90 7.30 -3.54
CA LEU A 285 12.15 6.56 -3.51
C LEU A 285 13.22 7.19 -2.61
N TYR A 286 13.16 8.50 -2.43
CA TYR A 286 14.17 9.25 -1.68
C TYR A 286 13.57 9.87 -0.43
N PRO A 287 14.34 9.98 0.66
CA PRO A 287 13.88 10.62 1.88
C PRO A 287 13.94 12.15 1.75
N PHE A 288 12.80 12.85 1.95
CA PHE A 288 12.74 14.32 1.89
C PHE A 288 12.65 15.02 3.25
N ALA A 289 13.22 16.22 3.35
CA ALA A 289 13.22 17.02 4.56
C ALA A 289 11.81 17.17 5.19
N PRO A 290 11.70 17.29 6.53
CA PRO A 290 10.41 17.39 7.22
C PRO A 290 9.49 18.50 6.66
N ALA A 291 10.05 19.66 6.28
CA ALA A 291 9.29 20.73 5.65
C ALA A 291 8.62 20.31 4.33
N ARG A 292 9.30 19.49 3.50
CA ARG A 292 8.71 18.94 2.27
C ARG A 292 7.62 17.92 2.58
N GLN A 293 7.76 17.13 3.65
CA GLN A 293 6.70 16.20 4.08
C GLN A 293 5.43 16.94 4.54
N ILE A 294 5.56 18.07 5.24
CA ILE A 294 4.41 18.94 5.59
C ILE A 294 3.78 19.55 4.32
N ALA A 295 4.60 20.02 3.37
CA ALA A 295 4.07 20.50 2.10
C ALA A 295 3.32 19.40 1.32
N SER A 296 3.90 18.19 1.30
CA SER A 296 3.31 16.99 0.72
C SER A 296 1.97 16.64 1.39
N PHE A 297 1.88 16.79 2.72
CA PHE A 297 0.62 16.63 3.47
C PHE A 297 -0.46 17.60 2.98
N LYS A 298 -0.14 18.89 2.83
CA LYS A 298 -1.08 19.88 2.28
C LYS A 298 -1.56 19.51 0.87
N GLU A 299 -0.64 19.06 0.01
CA GLU A 299 -0.96 18.61 -1.35
C GLU A 299 -1.93 17.43 -1.35
N GLY A 300 -1.63 16.40 -0.55
CA GLY A 300 -2.46 15.20 -0.45
C GLY A 300 -3.87 15.51 0.06
N TYR A 301 -3.97 16.38 1.06
CA TYR A 301 -5.26 16.85 1.59
C TYR A 301 -6.06 17.56 0.51
N PHE A 302 -5.47 18.58 -0.14
CA PHE A 302 -6.14 19.38 -1.16
C PHE A 302 -6.60 18.55 -2.36
N LEU A 303 -5.73 17.66 -2.87
CA LEU A 303 -6.07 16.83 -4.03
C LEU A 303 -7.14 15.80 -3.71
N THR A 304 -7.21 15.32 -2.47
CA THR A 304 -8.29 14.44 -2.02
C THR A 304 -9.61 15.17 -1.98
N VAL A 305 -9.66 16.39 -1.42
CA VAL A 305 -10.88 17.21 -1.42
C VAL A 305 -11.36 17.44 -2.85
N ARG A 306 -10.45 17.79 -3.77
CA ARG A 306 -10.79 17.92 -5.21
C ARG A 306 -11.30 16.62 -5.83
N PHE A 307 -10.76 15.47 -5.44
CA PHE A 307 -11.25 14.17 -5.90
C PHE A 307 -12.69 13.93 -5.41
N LEU A 308 -12.97 14.20 -4.13
CA LEU A 308 -14.30 14.06 -3.55
C LEU A 308 -15.33 14.98 -4.24
N GLU A 309 -14.91 16.19 -4.62
CA GLU A 309 -15.73 17.19 -5.31
C GLU A 309 -15.84 16.95 -6.82
N SER A 310 -15.06 16.04 -7.40
CA SER A 310 -14.97 15.86 -8.85
C SER A 310 -16.24 15.28 -9.50
N GLY A 311 -17.09 14.62 -8.71
CA GLY A 311 -18.27 13.91 -9.21
C GLY A 311 -17.95 12.69 -10.10
N CYS A 312 -16.71 12.18 -10.08
CA CYS A 312 -16.35 10.96 -10.80
C CYS A 312 -17.07 9.72 -10.20
N GLN A 313 -17.15 8.64 -10.98
CA GLN A 313 -17.84 7.42 -10.56
C GLN A 313 -17.21 6.82 -9.28
N GLU A 314 -15.90 6.87 -9.14
CA GLU A 314 -15.22 6.38 -7.94
C GLU A 314 -15.53 7.22 -6.70
N SER A 315 -15.66 8.55 -6.84
CA SER A 315 -15.98 9.42 -5.70
C SER A 315 -17.46 9.37 -5.33
N SER A 316 -18.38 9.09 -6.27
CA SER A 316 -19.81 9.00 -5.98
C SER A 316 -20.20 7.78 -5.14
N LEU A 317 -19.33 6.77 -5.06
CA LEU A 317 -19.46 5.64 -4.14
C LEU A 317 -19.13 6.00 -2.69
N LEU A 318 -18.50 7.16 -2.45
CA LEU A 318 -18.17 7.64 -1.11
C LEU A 318 -19.31 8.53 -0.59
N LYS A 319 -19.87 8.15 0.55
CA LYS A 319 -20.86 8.97 1.25
C LYS A 319 -20.15 10.14 1.94
N LEU A 320 -20.42 11.36 1.49
CA LEU A 320 -19.93 12.57 2.16
C LEU A 320 -20.69 12.80 3.48
N LYS A 321 -20.01 13.39 4.46
CA LYS A 321 -20.66 13.85 5.70
C LYS A 321 -21.57 15.03 5.41
N GLU A 322 -22.62 15.18 6.20
CA GLU A 322 -23.56 16.31 6.08
C GLU A 322 -22.89 17.66 6.36
N ASN A 323 -21.96 17.69 7.33
CA ASN A 323 -21.23 18.89 7.74
C ASN A 323 -19.73 18.58 7.80
N PRO A 324 -19.02 18.52 6.66
CA PRO A 324 -17.58 18.30 6.67
C PRO A 324 -16.87 19.48 7.32
N VAL A 325 -15.90 19.20 8.19
CA VAL A 325 -15.10 20.22 8.88
C VAL A 325 -13.70 20.18 8.29
N ASN A 326 -13.27 21.28 7.66
CA ASN A 326 -11.91 21.38 7.13
C ASN A 326 -10.92 21.68 8.26
N LYS A 327 -10.07 20.71 8.61
CA LYS A 327 -9.08 20.84 9.69
C LYS A 327 -7.64 21.03 9.20
N LEU A 328 -7.44 21.34 7.92
CA LEU A 328 -6.10 21.42 7.33
C LEU A 328 -5.18 22.40 8.07
N SER A 329 -5.66 23.58 8.44
CA SER A 329 -4.86 24.58 9.16
C SER A 329 -4.41 24.06 10.53
N GLU A 330 -5.32 23.44 11.29
CA GLU A 330 -5.04 22.85 12.61
C GLU A 330 -3.95 21.77 12.51
N TYR A 331 -4.06 20.88 11.52
CA TYR A 331 -3.06 19.83 11.30
C TYR A 331 -1.69 20.40 10.94
N VAL A 332 -1.64 21.40 10.07
CA VAL A 332 -0.40 22.02 9.63
C VAL A 332 0.28 22.75 10.80
N GLU A 333 -0.48 23.50 11.60
CA GLU A 333 0.04 24.19 12.77
C GLU A 333 0.57 23.20 13.82
N GLY A 334 -0.15 22.10 14.07
CA GLY A 334 0.31 21.02 14.93
C GLY A 334 1.62 20.38 14.46
N LEU A 335 1.74 20.13 13.15
CA LEU A 335 2.96 19.58 12.54
C LEU A 335 4.14 20.55 12.60
N LEU A 336 3.91 21.85 12.40
CA LEU A 336 4.97 22.86 12.44
C LEU A 336 5.47 23.13 13.87
N SER A 337 4.54 23.30 14.81
CA SER A 337 4.87 23.55 16.23
C SER A 337 5.68 22.41 16.86
N SER A 338 5.43 21.18 16.44
CA SER A 338 6.11 19.98 16.96
C SER A 338 7.47 19.70 16.31
N GLN A 339 7.87 20.43 15.25
CA GLN A 339 9.22 20.31 14.69
C GLN A 339 10.27 21.08 15.51
N SER A 340 9.85 22.09 16.26
CA SER A 340 10.76 22.90 17.09
C SER A 340 11.28 22.16 18.33
N THR A 341 10.75 20.96 18.62
CA THR A 341 11.03 20.16 19.81
C THR A 341 11.76 18.83 19.52
N VAL A 342 12.10 18.56 18.25
CA VAL A 342 12.78 17.33 17.78
C VAL A 342 14.12 17.66 17.16
#